data_AF-R7IVM4-F1
#
_entry.id   AF-R7IVM4-F1
#
_cell.length_a   1.000
_cell.length_b   1.000
_cell.length_c   1.000
_cell.angle_alpha   90.00
_cell.angle_beta   90.00
_cell.angle_gamma   90.00
#
_symmetry.space_group_name_H-M   'P 1'
#
loop_
_entity.id
_entity.type
_entity.pdbx_description
1 polymer ?
#
loop_
_entity_poly.entity_id
_entity_poly.type
_entity_poly.pdbx_seq_one_letter_code
_entity_poly.pdbx_strand_id
1 'polypeptide(L)'
;MAQVREEMELKQFCCDRKVAYMFAHWYDFQKIFCEKVNSEEAISLERALNLCGITFSGKKHDALYDARNTSRLYRENELNDIAKSVECISSYMEHEEEVHTAMGDIFDFSLLDIKYA
;
A
#
# COMPACT_ATOMS: atom_id res chain seq x y z
N MET A 1 9.92 2.04 -13.37
CA MET A 1 11.05 1.39 -14.10
C MET A 1 12.45 1.76 -13.61
N ALA A 2 12.60 2.81 -12.79
CA ALA A 2 13.92 3.21 -12.27
C ALA A 2 14.62 2.09 -11.47
N GLN A 3 13.87 1.42 -10.58
CA GLN A 3 14.41 0.37 -9.71
C GLN A 3 15.13 -0.78 -10.43
N VAL A 4 14.56 -1.31 -11.53
CA VAL A 4 15.19 -2.42 -12.28
C VAL A 4 16.48 -1.95 -12.96
N ARG A 5 16.52 -0.71 -13.43
CA ARG A 5 17.71 -0.12 -14.07
C ARG A 5 18.83 0.08 -13.06
N GLU A 6 18.52 0.64 -11.91
CA GLU A 6 19.48 0.85 -10.81
C GLU A 6 20.08 -0.47 -10.31
N GLU A 7 19.25 -1.50 -10.13
CA GLU A 7 19.72 -2.85 -9.74
C GLU A 7 20.62 -3.49 -10.80
N MET A 8 20.32 -3.29 -12.08
CA MET A 8 21.17 -3.78 -13.17
C MET A 8 22.52 -3.09 -13.21
N GLU A 9 22.56 -1.78 -13.00
CA GLU A 9 23.80 -1.01 -12.90
C GLU A 9 24.65 -1.48 -11.70
N LEU A 10 24.02 -1.64 -10.54
CA LEU A 10 24.69 -2.08 -9.31
C LEU A 10 25.27 -3.49 -9.43
N LYS A 11 24.57 -4.38 -10.14
CA LYS A 11 25.00 -5.77 -10.38
C LYS A 11 25.83 -5.95 -11.65
N GLN A 12 26.17 -4.85 -12.35
CA GLN A 12 26.91 -4.85 -13.61
C GLN A 12 26.31 -5.78 -14.67
N PHE A 13 24.98 -5.82 -14.73
CA PHE A 13 24.26 -6.65 -15.69
C PHE A 13 24.17 -5.94 -17.05
N CYS A 14 24.73 -6.54 -18.10
CA CYS A 14 24.64 -5.96 -19.44
C CYS A 14 23.21 -6.01 -19.98
N CYS A 15 22.78 -4.90 -20.60
CA CYS A 15 21.53 -4.86 -21.34
C CYS A 15 21.68 -5.64 -22.65
N ASP A 16 21.22 -6.89 -22.65
CA ASP A 16 21.14 -7.71 -23.85
C ASP A 16 19.81 -7.49 -24.59
N ARG A 17 19.63 -8.19 -25.72
CA ARG A 17 18.39 -8.12 -26.51
C ARG A 17 17.14 -8.53 -25.72
N LYS A 18 17.26 -9.46 -24.76
CA LYS A 18 16.12 -9.95 -23.96
C LYS A 18 15.71 -8.91 -22.93
N VAL A 19 16.67 -8.29 -22.26
CA VAL A 19 16.43 -7.19 -21.32
C VAL A 19 15.81 -5.99 -22.06
N ALA A 20 16.34 -5.64 -23.23
CA ALA A 20 15.75 -4.58 -24.06
C ALA A 20 14.29 -4.89 -24.44
N TYR A 21 13.99 -6.14 -24.82
CA TYR A 21 12.63 -6.58 -25.10
C TYR A 21 11.73 -6.47 -23.85
N MET A 22 12.20 -6.95 -22.70
CA MET A 22 11.50 -6.86 -21.42
C MET A 22 11.17 -5.40 -21.07
N PHE A 23 12.12 -4.49 -21.23
CA PHE A 23 11.89 -3.06 -20.97
C PHE A 23 10.87 -2.43 -21.92
N ALA A 24 10.86 -2.81 -23.19
CA ALA A 24 9.89 -2.30 -24.15
C ALA A 24 8.46 -2.80 -23.90
N HIS A 25 8.31 -3.96 -23.25
CA HIS A 25 7.01 -4.59 -22.99
C HIS A 25 6.65 -4.62 -21.50
N TRP A 26 7.28 -3.77 -20.69
CA TRP A 26 6.99 -3.72 -19.27
C TRP A 26 5.65 -3.02 -19.00
N TYR A 27 4.81 -3.64 -18.17
CA TYR A 27 3.57 -3.05 -17.68
C TYR A 27 3.72 -2.61 -16.22
N ASP A 28 3.58 -1.31 -15.97
CA ASP A 28 3.64 -0.75 -14.62
C ASP A 28 2.28 -0.94 -13.91
N PHE A 29 2.11 -2.10 -13.29
CA PHE A 29 0.87 -2.43 -12.61
C PHE A 29 0.58 -1.52 -11.41
N GLN A 30 1.61 -1.03 -10.72
CA GLN A 30 1.42 -0.11 -9.59
C GLN A 30 0.78 1.19 -10.08
N LYS A 31 1.27 1.75 -11.20
CA LYS A 31 0.66 2.93 -11.82
C LYS A 31 -0.79 2.69 -12.23
N ILE A 32 -1.05 1.58 -12.94
CA ILE A 32 -2.41 1.22 -13.39
C ILE A 32 -3.36 1.08 -12.20
N PHE A 33 -2.90 0.47 -11.11
CA PHE A 33 -3.71 0.29 -9.91
C PHE A 33 -4.00 1.63 -9.23
N CYS A 34 -2.98 2.50 -9.05
CA CYS A 34 -3.16 3.85 -8.49
C CYS A 34 -4.18 4.68 -9.29
N GLU A 35 -4.11 4.64 -10.62
CA GLU A 35 -5.07 5.30 -11.51
C GLU A 35 -6.50 4.77 -11.30
N LYS A 36 -6.67 3.44 -11.17
CA LYS A 36 -7.99 2.82 -10.94
C LYS A 36 -8.62 3.23 -9.61
N VAL A 37 -7.81 3.47 -8.59
CA VAL A 37 -8.29 3.83 -7.24
C VAL A 37 -8.22 5.33 -6.97
N ASN A 38 -7.99 6.15 -8.01
CA ASN A 38 -7.86 7.61 -7.93
C ASN A 38 -6.86 8.09 -6.87
N SER A 39 -5.74 7.39 -6.72
CA SER A 39 -4.69 7.78 -5.78
C SER A 39 -3.58 8.56 -6.49
N GLU A 40 -3.33 9.78 -6.01
CA GLU A 40 -2.24 10.63 -6.50
C GLU A 40 -0.86 10.13 -6.05
N GLU A 41 -0.81 9.38 -4.95
CA GLU A 41 0.42 8.82 -4.39
C GLU A 41 0.65 7.36 -4.80
N ALA A 42 1.91 6.96 -4.84
CA ALA A 42 2.30 5.59 -5.10
C ALA A 42 1.90 4.68 -3.92
N ILE A 43 0.88 3.84 -4.12
CA ILE A 43 0.40 2.90 -3.10
C ILE A 43 1.38 1.74 -2.95
N SER A 44 1.68 1.35 -1.71
CA SER A 44 2.50 0.18 -1.41
C SER A 44 1.75 -1.12 -1.70
N LEU A 45 2.47 -2.21 -2.03
CA LEU A 45 1.86 -3.52 -2.29
C LEU A 45 0.97 -4.00 -1.13
N GLU A 46 1.41 -3.81 0.11
CA GLU A 46 0.61 -4.16 1.30
C GLU A 46 -0.68 -3.36 1.38
N ARG A 47 -0.62 -2.03 1.17
CA ARG A 47 -1.82 -1.19 1.18
C ARG A 47 -2.78 -1.58 0.06
N ALA A 48 -2.27 -1.86 -1.14
CA ALA A 48 -3.09 -2.32 -2.27
C ALA A 48 -3.80 -3.65 -1.98
N LEU A 49 -3.12 -4.61 -1.35
CA LEU A 49 -3.71 -5.89 -0.94
C LEU A 49 -4.80 -5.68 0.11
N ASN A 50 -4.55 -4.85 1.12
CA ASN A 50 -5.53 -4.53 2.17
C ASN A 50 -6.78 -3.88 1.60
N LEU A 51 -6.62 -2.93 0.65
CA LEU A 51 -7.73 -2.29 -0.07
C LEU A 51 -8.57 -3.30 -0.87
N CYS A 52 -7.98 -4.41 -1.29
CA CYS A 52 -8.69 -5.50 -1.96
C CYS A 52 -9.17 -6.60 -1.01
N GLY A 53 -8.99 -6.45 0.32
CA GLY A 53 -9.31 -7.47 1.31
C GLY A 53 -8.44 -8.73 1.22
N ILE A 54 -7.26 -8.64 0.59
CA ILE A 54 -6.34 -9.77 0.39
C ILE A 54 -5.28 -9.74 1.50
N THR A 55 -5.09 -10.86 2.19
CA THR A 55 -4.00 -10.99 3.16
C THR A 55 -2.65 -11.20 2.48
N PHE A 56 -1.63 -10.49 2.94
CA PHE A 56 -0.26 -10.68 2.47
C PHE A 56 0.21 -12.10 2.80
N SER A 57 0.73 -12.81 1.80
CA SER A 57 1.23 -14.17 1.97
C SER A 57 2.77 -14.20 1.99
N GLY A 58 3.33 -14.80 3.03
CA GLY A 58 4.76 -15.07 3.14
C GLY A 58 5.56 -13.97 3.85
N LYS A 59 6.87 -13.95 3.60
CA LYS A 59 7.79 -13.00 4.22
C LYS A 59 7.80 -11.69 3.42
N LYS A 60 7.58 -10.56 4.11
CA LYS A 60 7.75 -9.23 3.52
C LYS A 60 9.20 -9.02 3.08
N HIS A 61 9.40 -8.32 1.97
CA HIS A 61 10.71 -8.03 1.38
C HIS A 61 11.45 -9.27 0.83
N ASP A 62 10.69 -10.28 0.43
CA ASP A 62 11.18 -11.41 -0.35
C ASP A 62 10.58 -11.30 -1.76
N ALA A 63 11.45 -11.24 -2.77
CA ALA A 63 11.04 -10.99 -4.15
C ALA A 63 10.05 -12.02 -4.70
N LEU A 64 10.13 -13.28 -4.24
CA LEU A 64 9.21 -14.33 -4.69
C LEU A 64 7.82 -14.13 -4.08
N TYR A 65 7.76 -13.80 -2.79
CA TYR A 65 6.48 -13.51 -2.14
C TYR A 65 5.85 -12.22 -2.68
N ASP A 66 6.65 -11.19 -2.98
CA ASP A 66 6.16 -9.96 -3.60
C ASP A 66 5.57 -10.23 -4.99
N ALA A 67 6.25 -11.03 -5.82
CA ALA A 67 5.73 -11.44 -7.13
C ALA A 67 4.42 -12.24 -7.00
N ARG A 68 4.35 -13.16 -6.03
CA ARG A 68 3.15 -13.96 -5.78
C ARG A 68 1.97 -13.10 -5.35
N ASN A 69 2.17 -12.19 -4.40
CA ASN A 69 1.12 -11.30 -3.93
C ASN A 69 0.67 -10.31 -5.03
N THR A 70 1.60 -9.80 -5.83
CA THR A 70 1.29 -8.96 -7.00
C THR A 70 0.42 -9.71 -8.01
N SER A 71 0.71 -10.98 -8.30
CA SER A 71 -0.10 -11.79 -9.21
C SER A 71 -1.53 -12.03 -8.70
N ARG A 72 -1.69 -12.19 -7.39
CA ARG A 72 -3.00 -12.34 -6.75
C ARG A 72 -3.79 -11.05 -6.86
N LEU A 73 -3.17 -9.93 -6.51
CA LEU A 73 -3.75 -8.59 -6.65
C LEU A 73 -4.21 -8.34 -8.08
N TYR A 74 -3.37 -8.65 -9.08
CA TYR A 74 -3.72 -8.51 -10.49
C TYR A 74 -4.96 -9.31 -10.89
N ARG A 75 -5.03 -10.59 -10.47
CA ARG A 75 -6.19 -11.44 -10.78
C ARG A 75 -7.47 -10.91 -10.14
N GLU A 76 -7.42 -10.56 -8.85
CA GLU A 76 -8.60 -10.00 -8.18
C GLU A 76 -9.01 -8.65 -8.80
N ASN A 77 -8.02 -7.88 -9.29
CA ASN A 77 -8.24 -6.63 -9.99
C ASN A 77 -8.99 -6.78 -11.33
N GLU A 78 -8.78 -7.88 -12.05
CA GLU A 78 -9.45 -8.14 -13.32
C GLU A 78 -10.84 -8.76 -13.13
N LEU A 79 -11.06 -9.46 -12.01
CA LEU A 79 -12.32 -10.12 -11.70
C LEU A 79 -13.35 -9.21 -11.01
N ASN A 80 -12.90 -8.21 -10.25
CA ASN A 80 -13.75 -7.36 -9.42
C ASN A 80 -13.69 -5.89 -9.85
N ASP A 81 -14.79 -5.16 -9.67
CA ASP A 81 -14.84 -3.70 -9.82
C ASP A 81 -14.25 -3.01 -8.59
N ILE A 82 -12.94 -3.16 -8.44
CA ILE A 82 -12.14 -2.71 -7.30
C ILE A 82 -12.30 -1.22 -7.01
N ALA A 83 -12.57 -0.41 -8.04
CA ALA A 83 -12.78 1.03 -7.86
C ALA A 83 -13.91 1.29 -6.86
N LYS A 84 -15.02 0.54 -6.97
CA LYS A 84 -16.15 0.61 -6.02
C LYS A 84 -15.80 0.08 -4.64
N SER A 85 -15.01 -1.00 -4.57
CA SER A 85 -14.58 -1.56 -3.28
C SER A 85 -13.66 -0.60 -2.53
N VAL A 86 -12.74 0.07 -3.24
CA VAL A 86 -11.83 1.05 -2.64
C VAL A 86 -12.55 2.31 -2.24
N GLU A 87 -13.50 2.82 -3.04
CA GLU A 87 -14.35 3.96 -2.67
C GLU A 87 -15.15 3.66 -1.39
N CYS A 88 -15.71 2.46 -1.27
CA CYS A 88 -16.44 2.02 -0.08
C CYS A 88 -15.56 1.92 1.17
N ILE A 89 -14.31 1.44 1.02
CA ILE A 89 -13.35 1.37 2.13
C ILE A 89 -12.82 2.76 2.50
N SER A 90 -12.53 3.62 1.51
CA SER A 90 -12.05 4.99 1.74
C SER A 90 -13.09 5.81 2.49
N SER A 91 -14.35 5.76 2.06
CA SER A 91 -15.45 6.44 2.77
C SER A 91 -15.65 5.92 4.20
N TYR A 92 -15.46 4.62 4.44
CA TYR A 92 -15.49 4.07 5.80
C TYR A 92 -14.31 4.56 6.65
N MET A 93 -13.10 4.64 6.09
CA MET A 93 -11.91 5.11 6.81
C MET A 93 -11.95 6.63 7.08
N GLU A 94 -12.56 7.42 6.20
CA GLU A 94 -12.81 8.86 6.42
C GLU A 94 -13.87 9.13 7.51
N HIS A 95 -14.60 8.10 7.96
CA HIS A 95 -15.60 8.18 9.02
C HIS A 95 -15.09 7.78 10.41
N GLU A 96 -13.81 7.43 10.56
CA GLU A 96 -13.16 7.53 11.86
C GLU A 96 -12.89 9.01 12.14
N GLU A 97 -13.92 9.73 12.61
CA GLU A 97 -13.69 10.97 13.34
C GLU A 97 -12.62 10.68 14.38
N GLU A 98 -11.50 11.40 14.33
CA GLU A 98 -10.44 11.31 15.32
C GLU A 98 -11.04 11.61 16.69
N VAL A 99 -11.40 10.56 17.45
CA VAL A 99 -11.65 10.68 18.87
C VAL A 99 -10.29 10.87 19.54
N HIS A 100 -9.73 12.07 19.41
CA HIS A 100 -8.63 12.56 20.22
C HIS A 100 -9.16 12.80 21.63
N THR A 101 -9.46 11.73 22.34
CA THR A 101 -9.62 11.77 23.79
C THR A 101 -8.50 10.92 24.34
N ALA A 102 -7.42 11.57 24.76
CA ALA A 102 -6.42 10.88 25.55
C ALA A 102 -7.09 10.38 26.83
N MET A 103 -6.64 9.25 27.38
CA MET A 103 -7.17 8.73 28.65
C MET A 103 -7.11 9.79 29.78
N GLY A 104 -6.18 10.75 29.67
CA GLY A 104 -6.06 11.90 30.57
C GLY A 104 -7.20 12.92 30.49
N ASP A 105 -7.85 13.06 29.33
CA ASP A 105 -8.96 14.02 29.11
C ASP A 105 -10.24 13.63 29.85
N ILE A 106 -10.29 12.39 30.37
CA ILE A 106 -11.39 11.86 31.19
C ILE A 106 -11.29 12.35 32.65
N PHE A 107 -10.09 12.70 33.11
CA PHE A 107 -9.85 13.04 34.51
C PHE A 107 -9.86 14.56 34.72
N ASP A 108 -10.95 15.08 35.29
CA ASP A 108 -11.03 16.46 35.74
C ASP A 108 -10.42 16.62 37.15
N PHE A 109 -9.21 17.18 37.22
CA PHE A 109 -8.52 17.43 38.49
C PHE A 109 -8.84 18.81 39.11
N SER A 110 -9.80 19.56 38.56
CA SER A 110 -10.18 20.89 39.05
C SER A 110 -10.70 20.90 40.50
N LEU A 111 -11.08 19.73 41.03
CA LEU A 111 -11.58 19.55 42.39
C LEU A 111 -10.50 19.07 43.39
N LEU A 112 -9.25 18.86 42.96
CA LEU A 112 -8.15 18.49 43.85
C LEU A 112 -7.60 19.72 44.58
N ASP A 113 -8.25 20.06 45.70
CA ASP A 113 -7.69 20.98 46.70
C ASP A 113 -6.72 20.23 47.62
N ILE A 114 -5.50 19.98 47.14
CA ILE A 114 -4.44 19.39 47.97
C ILE A 114 -3.85 20.50 48.84
N LYS A 115 -4.36 20.61 50.07
CA LYS A 115 -3.73 21.42 51.12
C LYS A 115 -2.52 20.67 51.65
N TYR A 116 -1.33 21.19 51.35
CA TYR A 116 -0.09 20.73 51.97
C TYR A 116 -0.15 21.02 53.48
N ALA A 117 0.00 19.96 54.28
CA ALA A 117 0.19 20.01 55.73
C ALA A 117 1.69 19.94 56.08
#